data_AF-A0A920S137-F1
#
_entry.id   AF-A0A920S137-F1
#
_cell.length_a   1.000
_cell.length_b   1.000
_cell.length_c   1.000
_cell.angle_alpha   90.00
_cell.angle_beta   90.00
_cell.angle_gamma   90.00
#
_symmetry.space_group_name_H-M   'P 1'
#
loop_
_entity.id
_entity.type
_entity.pdbx_description
1 polymer ?
#
loop_
_entity_poly.entity_id
_entity_poly.type
_entity_poly.pdbx_seq_one_letter_code
_entity_poly.pdbx_strand_id
1 'polypeptide(L)'
;MRQKDKLLREKFTGQPEHVINYLFMVAEEAREIMAKLGIKSMDELVGRVDLLKARKAIDHWKSSKIDLTPLLVNAEQLRKGVPLRKIIQQDHGIKKFWIGN
;
A
#
# COMPACT_ATOMS: atom_id res chain seq x y z
N MET A 1 20.08 -4.94 -5.46
CA MET A 1 20.02 -4.18 -6.73
C MET A 1 21.05 -3.03 -6.74
N ARG A 2 22.36 -3.31 -6.76
CA ARG A 2 23.39 -2.27 -7.00
C ARG A 2 23.87 -2.45 -8.44
N GLN A 3 23.32 -1.67 -9.37
CA GLN A 3 23.71 -1.73 -10.78
C GLN A 3 25.12 -1.09 -10.92
N LYS A 4 26.19 -1.88 -10.84
CA LYS A 4 27.57 -1.36 -10.89
C LYS A 4 28.13 -1.22 -12.31
N ASP A 5 27.46 -1.75 -13.32
CA ASP A 5 27.94 -1.73 -14.71
C ASP A 5 27.57 -0.44 -15.45
N LYS A 6 28.58 0.33 -15.85
CA LYS A 6 28.46 1.62 -16.54
C LYS A 6 27.64 1.52 -17.85
N LEU A 7 27.86 0.45 -18.62
CA LEU A 7 27.16 0.17 -19.88
C LEU A 7 25.64 -0.05 -19.71
N LEU A 8 25.19 -0.50 -18.53
CA LEU A 8 23.76 -0.69 -18.26
C LEU A 8 23.09 0.60 -17.80
N ARG A 9 23.84 1.55 -17.22
CA ARG A 9 23.31 2.86 -16.82
C ARG A 9 23.03 3.75 -18.04
N GLU A 10 23.85 3.64 -19.07
CA GLU A 10 23.67 4.37 -20.34
C GLU A 10 22.35 4.01 -21.04
N LYS A 11 21.80 2.83 -20.75
CA LYS A 11 20.50 2.37 -21.28
C LYS A 11 19.30 2.85 -20.46
N PHE A 12 19.52 3.56 -19.35
CA PHE A 12 18.43 4.09 -18.52
C PHE A 12 17.87 5.37 -19.16
N THR A 13 16.69 5.27 -19.75
CA THR A 13 15.97 6.38 -20.38
C THR A 13 14.90 6.99 -19.49
N GLY A 14 14.79 6.52 -18.23
CA GLY A 14 13.79 6.99 -17.29
C GLY A 14 14.02 8.44 -16.90
N GLN A 15 13.01 9.27 -17.08
CA GLN A 15 13.00 10.65 -16.62
C GLN A 15 12.27 10.74 -15.27
N PRO A 16 12.69 11.61 -14.33
CA PRO A 16 11.97 11.83 -13.07
C PRO A 16 10.48 12.08 -13.25
N GLU A 17 10.12 12.78 -14.32
CA GLU A 17 8.76 13.12 -14.73
C GLU A 17 7.91 11.86 -14.94
N HIS A 18 8.48 10.76 -15.44
CA HIS A 18 7.74 9.51 -15.62
C HIS A 18 7.27 8.92 -14.29
N VAL A 19 8.09 9.02 -13.24
CA VAL A 19 7.74 8.53 -11.89
C VAL A 19 6.70 9.45 -11.25
N ILE A 20 6.87 10.76 -11.41
CA ILE A 20 5.92 11.76 -10.91
C ILE A 20 4.54 11.51 -11.53
N ASN A 21 4.47 11.41 -12.86
CA ASN A 21 3.22 11.19 -13.58
C ASN A 21 2.57 9.85 -13.18
N TYR A 22 3.35 8.79 -13.07
CA TYR A 22 2.86 7.50 -12.60
C TYR A 22 2.20 7.59 -11.21
N LEU A 23 2.89 8.22 -10.25
CA LEU A 23 2.37 8.37 -8.89
C LEU A 23 1.12 9.27 -8.85
N PHE A 24 1.04 10.30 -9.69
CA PHE A 24 -0.17 11.12 -9.82
C PHE A 24 -1.36 10.32 -10.32
N MET A 25 -1.20 9.51 -11.38
CA MET A 25 -2.27 8.64 -11.90
C MET A 25 -2.75 7.64 -10.85
N VAL A 26 -1.82 6.98 -10.14
CA VAL A 26 -2.17 6.05 -9.05
C VAL A 26 -2.94 6.76 -7.93
N ALA A 27 -2.50 7.96 -7.54
CA ALA A 27 -3.17 8.74 -6.50
C ALA A 27 -4.56 9.22 -6.94
N GLU A 28 -4.74 9.54 -8.22
CA GLU A 28 -6.02 9.93 -8.79
C GLU A 28 -7.01 8.77 -8.80
N GLU A 29 -6.62 7.61 -9.32
CA GLU A 29 -7.45 6.40 -9.31
C GLU A 29 -7.84 6.00 -7.87
N ALA A 30 -6.90 6.09 -6.93
CA ALA A 30 -7.19 5.84 -5.52
C ALA A 30 -8.26 6.80 -4.96
N ARG A 31 -8.18 8.10 -5.28
CA ARG A 31 -9.18 9.10 -4.87
C ARG A 31 -10.55 8.83 -5.48
N GLU A 32 -10.62 8.40 -6.73
CA GLU A 32 -11.89 8.02 -7.36
C GLU A 32 -12.55 6.82 -6.66
N ILE A 33 -11.75 5.79 -6.31
CA ILE A 33 -12.23 4.64 -5.55
C ILE A 33 -12.71 5.07 -4.16
N MET A 34 -11.95 5.91 -3.47
CA MET A 34 -12.34 6.46 -2.16
C MET A 34 -13.66 7.24 -2.23
N ALA A 35 -13.85 8.05 -3.27
CA ALA A 35 -15.09 8.79 -3.48
C ALA A 35 -16.28 7.86 -3.72
N LYS A 36 -16.11 6.78 -4.51
CA LYS A 36 -17.14 5.74 -4.71
C LYS A 36 -17.51 5.03 -3.41
N LEU A 37 -16.58 4.93 -2.47
CA LEU A 37 -16.79 4.36 -1.13
C LEU A 37 -17.27 5.39 -0.09
N GLY A 38 -17.37 6.68 -0.45
CA GLY A 38 -17.77 7.75 0.46
C GLY A 38 -16.71 8.16 1.50
N ILE A 39 -15.43 7.85 1.24
CA ILE A 39 -14.31 8.13 2.14
C ILE A 39 -13.57 9.40 1.70
N LYS A 40 -13.22 10.28 2.65
CA LYS A 40 -12.64 11.59 2.35
C LYS A 40 -11.12 11.64 2.49
N SER A 41 -10.54 10.73 3.27
CA SER A 41 -9.09 10.69 3.53
C SER A 41 -8.53 9.27 3.57
N MET A 42 -7.24 9.13 3.26
CA MET A 42 -6.57 7.82 3.33
C MET A 42 -6.56 7.28 4.78
N ASP A 43 -6.42 8.17 5.77
CA ASP A 43 -6.43 7.78 7.19
C ASP A 43 -7.76 7.15 7.62
N GLU A 44 -8.89 7.59 7.06
CA GLU A 44 -10.21 6.97 7.26
C GLU A 44 -10.34 5.60 6.58
N LEU A 45 -9.60 5.34 5.50
CA LEU A 45 -9.65 4.10 4.75
C LEU A 45 -8.81 2.99 5.42
N VAL A 46 -7.67 3.35 6.02
CA VAL A 46 -6.75 2.40 6.65
C VAL A 46 -7.49 1.60 7.74
N GLY A 47 -7.40 0.27 7.64
CA GLY A 47 -8.02 -0.66 8.61
C GLY A 47 -9.49 -1.00 8.34
N ARG A 48 -10.14 -0.42 7.32
CA ARG A 48 -11.55 -0.68 6.95
C ARG A 48 -11.74 -1.99 6.18
N VAL A 49 -11.45 -3.11 6.85
CA VAL A 49 -11.64 -4.46 6.30
C VAL A 49 -13.11 -4.75 5.95
N ASP A 50 -14.04 -4.09 6.61
CA ASP A 50 -15.48 -4.16 6.34
C ASP A 50 -15.88 -3.69 4.94
N LEU A 51 -15.02 -2.90 4.27
CA LEU A 51 -15.22 -2.47 2.87
C LEU A 51 -14.75 -3.52 1.86
N LEU A 52 -14.11 -4.61 2.32
CA LEU A 52 -13.57 -5.67 1.48
C LEU A 52 -14.47 -6.91 1.52
N LYS A 53 -14.61 -7.54 0.35
CA LYS A 53 -15.22 -8.88 0.24
C LYS A 53 -14.39 -9.74 -0.70
N ALA A 54 -14.18 -10.99 -0.33
CA ALA A 54 -13.62 -11.96 -1.25
C ALA A 54 -14.57 -12.11 -2.45
N ARG A 55 -14.02 -12.01 -3.66
CA ARG A 55 -14.77 -12.45 -4.84
C ARG A 55 -14.90 -13.96 -4.75
N LYS A 56 -16.12 -14.48 -4.93
CA LYS A 56 -16.31 -15.93 -5.11
C LYS A 56 -15.41 -16.36 -6.26
N ALA A 57 -14.65 -17.46 -6.09
CA ALA A 57 -13.76 -17.97 -7.12
C ALA A 57 -14.58 -18.31 -8.36
N ILE A 58 -14.56 -17.43 -9.36
CA ILE A 58 -15.17 -17.69 -10.67
C ILE A 58 -14.15 -18.58 -11.39
N ASP A 59 -14.42 -19.89 -11.41
CA ASP A 59 -13.82 -20.91 -12.28
C ASP A 59 -12.29 -20.87 -12.48
N HIS A 60 -11.50 -20.51 -11.45
CA HIS A 60 -10.05 -20.71 -11.51
C HIS A 60 -9.62 -21.87 -10.62
N TRP A 61 -9.19 -22.97 -11.26
CA TRP A 61 -8.87 -24.25 -10.64
C TRP A 61 -7.81 -24.20 -9.53
N LYS A 62 -6.92 -23.20 -9.52
CA LYS A 62 -5.95 -22.97 -8.42
C LYS A 62 -6.50 -22.14 -7.26
N SER A 63 -7.56 -21.38 -7.49
CA SER A 63 -8.16 -20.48 -6.49
C SER A 63 -9.24 -21.15 -5.64
N SER A 64 -9.72 -22.33 -6.05
CA SER A 64 -10.79 -23.08 -5.40
C SER A 64 -10.51 -23.48 -3.94
N LYS A 65 -9.25 -23.41 -3.50
CA LYS A 65 -8.82 -23.75 -2.12
C LYS A 65 -8.22 -22.58 -1.34
N ILE A 66 -8.26 -21.35 -1.87
CA ILE A 66 -7.67 -20.20 -1.18
C ILE A 66 -8.71 -19.64 -0.20
N ASP A 67 -8.46 -19.81 1.10
CA ASP A 67 -9.23 -19.16 2.15
C ASP A 67 -8.61 -17.80 2.51
N LEU A 68 -9.31 -16.72 2.17
CA LEU A 68 -8.92 -15.34 2.48
C LEU A 68 -9.50 -14.85 3.82
N THR A 69 -10.30 -15.66 4.51
CA THR A 69 -10.92 -15.29 5.79
C THR A 69 -9.90 -14.70 6.78
N PRO A 70 -8.69 -15.27 6.96
CA PRO A 70 -7.71 -14.70 7.90
C PRO A 70 -7.22 -13.28 7.55
N LEU A 71 -7.26 -12.88 6.27
CA LEU A 71 -6.88 -11.53 5.83
C LEU A 71 -8.03 -10.53 5.96
N LEU A 72 -9.27 -11.02 6.03
CA LEU A 72 -10.49 -10.22 6.11
C LEU A 72 -11.03 -10.11 7.54
N VAL A 73 -10.21 -10.41 8.55
CA VAL A 73 -10.53 -10.19 9.96
C VAL A 73 -10.05 -8.81 10.40
N ASN A 74 -10.88 -8.09 11.14
CA ASN A 74 -10.50 -6.80 11.71
C ASN A 74 -9.49 -6.98 12.87
N ALA A 75 -8.49 -6.11 12.97
CA ALA A 75 -7.45 -6.23 14.01
C ALA A 75 -8.00 -6.15 15.44
N GLU A 76 -9.08 -5.41 15.68
CA GLU A 76 -9.74 -5.33 16.98
C GLU A 76 -10.42 -6.65 17.37
N GLN A 77 -10.90 -7.41 16.38
CA GLN A 77 -11.45 -8.76 16.60
C GLN A 77 -10.36 -9.75 16.99
N LEU A 78 -9.15 -9.58 16.45
CA LEU A 78 -7.99 -10.41 16.82
C LEU A 78 -7.47 -10.05 18.22
N ARG A 79 -7.43 -8.77 18.56
CA ARG A 79 -7.01 -8.28 19.87
C ARG A 79 -7.70 -6.96 20.21
N LYS A 80 -8.48 -6.99 21.30
CA LYS A 80 -9.18 -5.80 21.81
C LYS A 80 -8.20 -4.67 22.13
N GLY A 81 -8.59 -3.44 21.79
CA GLY A 81 -7.81 -2.23 22.06
C GLY A 81 -6.64 -1.98 21.12
N VAL A 82 -6.49 -2.76 20.04
CA VAL A 82 -5.49 -2.47 19.00
C VAL A 82 -6.01 -1.35 18.09
N PRO A 83 -5.21 -0.30 17.84
CA PRO A 83 -5.61 0.78 16.95
C PRO A 83 -5.72 0.28 15.49
N LEU A 84 -6.79 0.68 14.79
CA LEU A 84 -6.99 0.36 13.37
C LEU A 84 -6.26 1.30 12.41
N ARG A 85 -5.75 2.42 12.94
CA ARG A 85 -5.01 3.45 12.20
C ARG A 85 -3.69 3.79 12.90
N LYS A 86 -2.86 4.57 12.24
CA LYS A 86 -1.62 5.07 12.83
C LYS A 86 -1.93 6.03 13.99
N ILE A 87 -1.56 5.64 15.20
CA ILE A 87 -1.62 6.49 16.41
C ILE A 87 -0.24 6.87 16.97
N ILE A 88 0.82 6.22 16.49
CA ILE A 88 2.20 6.43 16.93
C ILE A 88 3.03 6.87 15.73
N GLN A 89 3.93 7.84 15.94
CA GLN A 89 4.86 8.26 14.91
C GLN A 89 5.93 7.20 14.69
N GLN A 90 6.25 6.93 13.42
CA GLN A 90 7.29 5.99 13.07
C GLN A 90 8.64 6.70 13.11
N ASP A 91 9.50 6.32 14.05
CA ASP A 91 10.89 6.72 14.06
C ASP A 91 11.71 5.71 13.26
N HIS A 92 12.21 6.14 12.11
CA HIS A 92 13.06 5.34 11.24
C HIS A 92 14.55 5.48 11.57
N GLY A 93 14.92 6.22 12.61
CA GLY A 93 16.30 6.49 12.99
C GLY A 93 17.08 7.36 11.98
N ILE A 94 16.43 7.85 10.92
CA ILE A 94 17.07 8.61 9.84
C ILE A 94 17.71 9.89 10.38
N LYS A 95 17.07 10.57 11.37
CA LYS A 95 17.65 11.77 11.97
C LYS A 95 19.05 11.53 12.55
N LYS A 96 19.34 10.36 13.11
CA LYS A 96 20.66 10.03 13.67
C LYS A 96 21.76 9.89 12.62
N PHE A 97 21.40 9.60 11.36
CA PHE A 97 22.34 9.45 10.26
C PHE A 97 22.77 10.77 9.61
N TRP A 98 22.02 11.87 9.81
CA TRP A 98 22.28 13.16 9.16
C TRP A 98 22.92 14.21 10.07
N ILE A 99 23.02 13.95 11.38
CA ILE A 99 23.71 14.81 12.36
C ILE A 99 24.95 14.05 12.86
N GLY A 100 26.01 14.06 12.05
CA GLY A 100 27.29 13.45 12.37
C GLY A 100 28.29 13.57 11.22
N ASN A 101 29.06 14.67 11.23
CA ASN A 101 30.25 15.02 10.43
C ASN A 101 30.18 14.92 8.91
#